data_AF-A0A963VMV0-F1
#
_entry.id   AF-A0A963VMV0-F1
#
_cell.length_a   1.000
_cell.length_b   1.000
_cell.length_c   1.000
_cell.angle_alpha   90.00
_cell.angle_beta   90.00
_cell.angle_gamma   90.00
#
_symmetry.space_group_name_H-M   'P 1'
#
loop_
_entity.id
_entity.type
_entity.pdbx_description
1 polymer ?
#
loop_
_entity_poly.entity_id
_entity_poly.type
_entity_poly.pdbx_seq_one_letter_code
_entity_poly.pdbx_strand_id
1 'polypeptide(L)'
;IPPDTRIASASVDGERLTVGFAPEGKRVDYDIGWLRAHAYDRAQPPDPGWTGDTITTWDSGLSGAVPVGDFGAVRQDPAALRDWLAQVRRCGFGKLTGGPVEPGALLQVAGLFGYVRETNYGVYFEV
;
A
#
# COMPACT_ATOMS: atom_id res chain seq x y z
N ILE A 1 -24.77 7.14 14.14
CA ILE A 1 -24.25 8.36 14.78
C ILE A 1 -25.28 9.46 14.54
N PRO A 2 -25.91 10.02 15.58
CA PRO A 2 -26.84 11.16 15.46
C PRO A 2 -26.19 12.38 14.79
N PRO A 3 -26.93 13.17 13.99
CA PRO A 3 -26.36 14.31 13.27
C PRO A 3 -25.91 15.46 14.19
N ASP A 4 -26.41 15.53 15.42
CA ASP A 4 -26.06 16.53 16.44
C ASP A 4 -24.98 16.03 17.43
N THR A 5 -24.29 14.95 17.06
CA THR A 5 -23.23 14.35 17.88
C THR A 5 -22.14 15.38 18.15
N ARG A 6 -21.83 15.57 19.43
CA ARG A 6 -20.83 16.53 19.90
C ARG A 6 -20.03 15.99 21.07
N ILE A 7 -18.83 16.52 21.24
CA ILE A 7 -18.01 16.25 22.42
C ILE A 7 -18.64 16.98 23.61
N ALA A 8 -19.07 16.22 24.61
CA ALA A 8 -19.58 16.73 25.88
C ALA A 8 -18.46 16.91 26.92
N SER A 9 -17.44 16.07 26.87
CA SER A 9 -16.25 16.16 27.74
C SER A 9 -15.04 15.50 27.10
N ALA A 10 -13.85 15.95 27.47
CA ALA A 10 -12.60 15.32 27.10
C ALA A 10 -11.60 15.44 28.25
N SER A 11 -10.85 14.37 28.52
CA SER A 11 -9.81 14.36 29.56
C SER A 11 -8.64 13.48 29.13
N VAL A 12 -7.43 13.87 29.49
CA VAL A 12 -6.21 13.10 29.22
C VAL A 12 -5.69 12.50 30.53
N ASP A 13 -5.32 11.22 30.48
CA ASP A 13 -4.62 10.52 31.55
C ASP A 13 -3.53 9.64 30.93
N GLY A 14 -2.26 9.96 31.20
CA GLY A 14 -1.12 9.35 30.54
C GLY A 14 -1.20 9.44 29.01
N GLU A 15 -1.15 8.29 28.33
CA GLU A 15 -1.23 8.17 26.87
C GLU A 15 -2.66 7.99 26.33
N ARG A 16 -3.67 8.26 27.17
CA ARG A 16 -5.08 8.03 26.84
C ARG A 16 -5.88 9.32 26.82
N LEU A 17 -6.62 9.54 25.74
CA LEU A 17 -7.67 10.55 25.68
C LEU A 17 -9.02 9.88 25.85
N THR A 18 -9.77 10.27 26.88
CA THR A 18 -11.16 9.85 27.02
C THR A 18 -12.10 10.94 26.56
N VAL A 19 -12.99 10.62 25.62
CA VAL A 19 -14.00 11.53 25.06
C VAL A 19 -15.40 11.04 25.40
N GLY A 20 -16.22 11.91 25.98
CA GLY A 20 -17.66 11.68 26.18
C GLY A 20 -18.47 12.38 25.08
N PHE A 21 -19.39 11.66 24.45
CA PHE A 21 -20.25 12.14 23.37
C PHE A 21 -21.70 12.32 23.82
N ALA A 22 -22.35 13.37 23.35
CA ALA A 22 -23.79 13.60 23.46
C ALA A 22 -24.44 13.53 22.05
N PRO A 23 -25.73 13.17 21.93
CA PRO A 23 -26.68 12.87 23.02
C PRO A 23 -26.56 11.45 23.59
N GLU A 24 -25.79 10.56 22.95
CA GLU A 24 -25.75 9.13 23.30
C GLU A 24 -25.17 8.83 24.70
N GLY A 25 -24.44 9.77 25.31
CA GLY A 25 -23.75 9.56 26.60
C GLY A 25 -22.57 8.58 26.50
N LYS A 26 -22.13 8.26 25.27
CA LYS A 26 -21.08 7.28 25.03
C LYS A 26 -19.72 7.85 25.42
N ARG A 27 -18.94 7.08 26.18
CA ARG A 27 -17.55 7.40 26.53
C ARG A 27 -16.61 6.45 25.79
N VAL A 28 -15.58 6.99 25.16
CA VAL A 28 -14.61 6.23 24.36
C VAL A 28 -13.21 6.67 24.73
N ASP A 29 -12.33 5.70 24.94
CA ASP A 29 -10.91 5.90 25.15
C ASP A 29 -10.16 5.75 23.83
N TYR A 30 -9.27 6.69 23.57
CA TYR A 30 -8.37 6.69 22.43
C TYR A 30 -6.93 6.68 22.90
N ASP A 31 -6.13 5.83 22.29
CA ASP A 31 -4.67 5.89 22.40
C ASP A 31 -4.15 7.15 21.71
N ILE A 32 -3.33 7.94 22.40
CA ILE A 32 -2.80 9.20 21.87
C ILE A 32 -1.82 8.94 20.72
N GLY A 33 -1.06 7.84 20.76
CA GLY A 33 -0.18 7.44 19.65
C GLY A 33 -0.98 7.17 18.37
N TRP A 34 -2.11 6.47 18.51
CA TRP A 34 -3.05 6.23 17.42
C TRP A 34 -3.65 7.53 16.88
N LEU A 35 -4.11 8.44 17.75
CA LEU A 35 -4.64 9.75 17.33
C LEU A 35 -3.58 10.55 16.55
N ARG A 36 -2.33 10.55 17.02
CA ARG A 36 -1.23 11.21 16.33
C ARG A 36 -0.97 10.60 14.96
N ALA A 37 -0.94 9.28 14.85
CA ALA A 37 -0.74 8.58 13.58
C ALA A 37 -1.85 8.87 12.55
N HIS A 38 -3.09 9.09 13.02
CA HIS A 38 -4.28 9.31 12.19
C HIS A 38 -4.77 10.76 12.16
N ALA A 39 -3.97 11.72 12.64
CA ALA A 39 -4.34 13.13 12.65
C ALA A 39 -4.57 13.65 11.21
N TYR A 40 -5.74 14.24 10.99
CA TYR A 40 -6.11 14.89 9.73
C TYR A 40 -5.79 16.39 9.71
N ASP A 41 -5.58 16.99 10.89
CA ASP A 41 -5.15 18.38 11.03
C ASP A 41 -3.65 18.51 10.70
N ARG A 42 -3.34 18.41 9.40
CA ARG A 42 -1.99 18.45 8.83
C ARG A 42 -2.00 19.28 7.55
N ALA A 43 -0.80 19.66 7.10
CA ALA A 43 -0.62 20.27 5.80
C ALA A 43 -1.25 19.36 4.72
N GLN A 44 -2.13 19.96 3.91
CA GLN A 44 -2.82 19.24 2.86
C GLN A 44 -1.84 18.78 1.77
N PRO A 45 -2.09 17.64 1.13
CA PRO A 45 -1.27 17.18 0.01
C PRO A 45 -1.29 18.23 -1.12
N PRO A 46 -0.24 18.21 -1.97
CA PRO A 46 -0.06 19.22 -3.01
C PRO A 46 -1.19 19.21 -4.04
N ASP A 47 -1.25 20.27 -4.84
CA ASP A 47 -2.32 20.56 -5.82
C ASP A 47 -2.66 19.38 -6.78
N PRO A 48 -3.79 19.44 -7.51
CA PRO A 48 -4.08 18.45 -8.54
C PRO A 48 -2.94 18.34 -9.57
N GLY A 49 -2.52 17.10 -9.87
CA GLY A 49 -1.46 16.80 -10.85
C GLY A 49 -0.15 16.30 -10.25
N TRP A 50 0.02 16.33 -8.93
CA TRP A 50 1.18 15.75 -8.24
C TRP A 50 1.03 14.24 -8.03
N THR A 51 2.15 13.50 -8.14
CA THR A 51 2.21 12.08 -7.78
C THR A 51 2.38 11.91 -6.27
N GLY A 52 1.90 10.79 -5.73
CA GLY A 52 2.15 10.44 -4.34
C GLY A 52 3.64 10.31 -4.01
N ASP A 53 3.99 10.57 -2.76
CA ASP A 53 5.36 10.49 -2.18
C ASP A 53 6.10 9.18 -2.44
N THR A 54 5.35 8.11 -2.61
CA THR A 54 5.86 6.75 -2.83
C THR A 54 6.16 6.43 -4.30
N ILE A 55 5.78 7.31 -5.23
CA ILE A 55 6.02 7.17 -6.66
C ILE A 55 7.29 7.91 -7.05
N THR A 56 8.12 7.29 -7.89
CA THR A 56 9.27 7.93 -8.52
C THR A 56 9.01 7.98 -10.02
N THR A 57 8.89 9.19 -10.56
CA THR A 57 8.85 9.41 -12.01
C THR A 57 10.24 9.23 -12.61
N TRP A 58 10.31 8.80 -13.87
CA TRP A 58 11.57 8.46 -14.51
C TRP A 58 11.52 8.72 -16.01
N ASP A 59 12.72 8.82 -16.60
CA ASP A 59 12.96 8.88 -18.02
C ASP A 59 14.05 7.84 -18.41
N SER A 60 14.69 8.02 -19.57
CA SER A 60 15.76 7.14 -20.06
C SER A 60 16.95 6.97 -19.08
N GLY A 61 17.14 7.89 -18.13
CA GLY A 61 18.17 7.81 -17.10
C GLY A 61 18.02 6.63 -16.14
N LEU A 62 16.84 6.01 -16.07
CA LEU A 62 16.61 4.82 -15.23
C LEU A 62 17.28 3.55 -15.77
N SER A 63 17.81 3.56 -17.00
CA SER A 63 18.31 2.36 -17.69
C SER A 63 19.33 1.52 -16.88
N GLY A 64 20.13 2.14 -16.01
CA GLY A 64 21.09 1.45 -15.13
C GLY A 64 20.54 1.01 -13.76
N ALA A 65 19.31 1.39 -13.43
CA ALA A 65 18.68 1.17 -12.12
C ALA A 65 17.26 0.60 -12.27
N VAL A 66 17.00 -0.13 -13.37
CA VAL A 66 15.75 -0.87 -13.56
C VAL A 66 15.54 -1.83 -12.39
N PRO A 67 14.35 -1.88 -11.77
CA PRO A 67 14.05 -2.88 -10.76
C PRO A 67 14.18 -4.29 -11.33
N VAL A 68 15.12 -5.08 -10.83
CA VAL A 68 15.32 -6.48 -11.22
C VAL A 68 15.29 -7.36 -9.97
N GLY A 69 14.46 -8.39 -9.99
CA GLY A 69 14.46 -9.48 -9.00
C GLY A 69 14.84 -10.81 -9.64
N ASP A 70 15.29 -11.75 -8.82
CA ASP A 70 15.44 -13.15 -9.21
C ASP A 70 14.20 -13.95 -8.80
N PHE A 71 13.63 -14.72 -9.72
CA PHE A 71 12.41 -15.49 -9.49
C PHE A 71 12.56 -16.53 -8.39
N GLY A 72 13.72 -17.21 -8.31
CA GLY A 72 14.01 -18.17 -7.26
C GLY A 72 14.04 -17.51 -5.88
N ALA A 73 14.73 -16.37 -5.79
CA ALA A 73 14.82 -15.58 -4.57
C ALA A 73 13.46 -15.07 -4.10
N VAL A 74 12.68 -14.39 -4.95
CA VAL A 74 11.37 -13.84 -4.54
C VAL A 74 10.34 -14.92 -4.22
N ARG A 75 10.51 -16.13 -4.78
CA ARG A 75 9.63 -17.26 -4.46
C ARG A 75 9.93 -17.86 -3.08
N GLN A 76 11.17 -17.80 -2.62
CA GLN A 76 11.62 -18.46 -1.39
C GLN A 76 11.72 -17.51 -0.19
N ASP A 77 11.98 -16.23 -0.43
CA ASP A 77 12.21 -15.23 0.61
C ASP A 77 11.16 -14.09 0.55
N PRO A 78 10.28 -13.99 1.56
CA PRO A 78 9.32 -12.88 1.68
C PRO A 78 9.97 -11.49 1.71
N ALA A 79 11.20 -11.36 2.21
CA ALA A 79 11.91 -10.08 2.21
C ALA A 79 12.33 -9.68 0.79
N ALA A 80 12.87 -10.62 0.02
CA ALA A 80 13.16 -10.41 -1.41
C ALA A 80 11.90 -10.06 -2.21
N LEU A 81 10.78 -10.75 -1.96
CA LEU A 81 9.49 -10.43 -2.57
C LEU A 81 9.01 -9.02 -2.20
N ARG A 82 9.04 -8.66 -0.92
CA ARG A 82 8.68 -7.32 -0.44
C ARG A 82 9.51 -6.25 -1.13
N ASP A 83 10.81 -6.43 -1.21
CA ASP A 83 11.73 -5.42 -1.75
C ASP A 83 11.54 -5.24 -3.25
N TRP A 84 11.32 -6.34 -3.98
CA TRP A 84 10.97 -6.26 -5.40
C TRP A 84 9.61 -5.59 -5.63
N LEU A 85 8.56 -5.97 -4.88
CA LEU A 85 7.24 -5.33 -4.97
C LEU A 85 7.25 -3.86 -4.56
N ALA A 86 8.09 -3.47 -3.58
CA ALA A 86 8.27 -2.07 -3.19
C ALA A 86 8.86 -1.25 -4.34
N GLN A 87 9.80 -1.82 -5.11
CA GLN A 87 10.33 -1.17 -6.30
C GLN A 87 9.31 -1.10 -7.44
N VAL A 88 8.51 -2.17 -7.65
CA VAL A 88 7.40 -2.14 -8.62
C VAL A 88 6.38 -1.07 -8.24
N ARG A 89 6.01 -0.96 -6.97
CA ARG A 89 5.10 0.08 -6.47
C ARG A 89 5.68 1.48 -6.66
N ARG A 90 7.00 1.65 -6.50
CA ARG A 90 7.67 2.95 -6.62
C ARG A 90 7.84 3.39 -8.09
N CYS A 91 8.33 2.51 -8.95
CA CYS A 91 8.66 2.84 -10.34
C CYS A 91 7.54 2.52 -11.33
N GLY A 92 6.53 1.74 -10.92
CA GLY A 92 5.43 1.30 -11.77
C GLY A 92 5.74 0.07 -12.64
N PHE A 93 6.96 -0.46 -12.58
CA PHE A 93 7.36 -1.67 -13.31
C PHE A 93 8.52 -2.38 -12.62
N GLY A 94 8.77 -3.63 -13.02
CA GLY A 94 9.95 -4.38 -12.62
C GLY A 94 10.15 -5.61 -13.49
N LYS A 95 11.40 -6.09 -13.54
CA LYS A 95 11.81 -7.29 -14.26
C LYS A 95 12.04 -8.42 -13.26
N LEU A 96 11.68 -9.64 -13.66
CA LEU A 96 12.13 -10.86 -12.99
C LEU A 96 13.02 -11.65 -13.95
N THR A 97 14.14 -12.15 -13.42
CA THR A 97 15.06 -13.07 -14.12
C THR A 97 15.03 -14.44 -13.45
N GLY A 98 15.60 -15.46 -14.10
CA GLY A 98 15.69 -16.80 -13.50
C GLY A 98 14.35 -17.53 -13.38
N GLY A 99 13.30 -17.05 -14.07
CA GLY A 99 12.02 -17.75 -14.15
C GLY A 99 12.08 -19.00 -15.04
N PRO A 100 11.15 -19.96 -14.85
CA PRO A 100 11.09 -21.15 -15.69
C PRO A 100 10.71 -20.78 -17.13
N VAL A 101 11.28 -21.52 -18.10
CA VAL A 101 10.99 -21.36 -19.53
C VAL A 101 9.99 -22.43 -19.94
N GLU A 102 8.73 -22.24 -19.55
CA GLU A 102 7.63 -23.18 -19.80
C GLU A 102 6.30 -22.42 -19.99
N PRO A 103 5.33 -23.01 -20.72
CA PRO A 103 4.01 -22.41 -20.89
C PRO A 103 3.35 -22.09 -19.54
N GLY A 104 2.77 -20.90 -19.40
CA GLY A 104 2.09 -20.49 -18.17
C GLY A 104 3.00 -20.09 -17.00
N ALA A 105 4.33 -19.99 -17.19
CA ALA A 105 5.27 -19.52 -16.16
C ALA A 105 4.86 -18.16 -15.55
N LEU A 106 4.25 -17.28 -16.35
CA LEU A 106 3.74 -15.97 -15.88
C LEU A 106 2.65 -16.11 -14.79
N LEU A 107 1.88 -17.21 -14.80
CA LEU A 107 0.85 -17.46 -13.78
C LEU A 107 1.49 -17.75 -12.43
N GLN A 108 2.67 -18.40 -12.43
CA GLN A 108 3.44 -18.64 -11.21
C GLN A 108 3.93 -17.32 -10.61
N VAL A 109 4.34 -16.36 -11.46
CA VAL A 109 4.74 -15.00 -11.02
C VAL A 109 3.55 -14.25 -10.43
N ALA A 110 2.41 -14.21 -11.12
CA ALA A 110 1.22 -13.52 -10.61
C ALA A 110 0.75 -14.10 -9.27
N GLY A 111 0.82 -15.43 -9.12
CA GLY A 111 0.47 -16.13 -7.88
C GLY A 111 1.37 -15.81 -6.68
N LEU A 112 2.52 -15.14 -6.86
CA LEU A 112 3.35 -14.70 -5.75
C LEU A 112 2.71 -13.57 -4.94
N PHE A 113 1.88 -12.73 -5.57
CA PHE A 113 1.40 -11.49 -4.95
C PHE A 113 -0.07 -11.15 -5.25
N GLY A 114 -0.79 -11.99 -6.02
CA GLY A 114 -2.19 -11.74 -6.30
C GLY A 114 -2.84 -12.78 -7.21
N TYR A 115 -3.76 -12.31 -8.03
CA TYR A 115 -4.58 -13.14 -8.92
C TYR A 115 -4.61 -12.55 -10.32
N VAL A 116 -4.69 -13.41 -11.32
CA VAL A 116 -4.82 -13.00 -12.72
C VAL A 116 -6.26 -12.61 -12.99
N ARG A 117 -6.45 -11.49 -13.67
CA ARG A 117 -7.76 -11.08 -14.17
C ARG A 117 -8.02 -11.78 -15.51
N GLU A 118 -8.86 -12.80 -15.50
CA GLU A 118 -9.30 -13.47 -16.72
C GLU A 118 -10.10 -12.53 -17.63
N THR A 119 -9.91 -12.68 -18.94
CA THR A 119 -10.60 -11.88 -19.97
C THR A 119 -11.17 -12.80 -21.05
N ASN A 120 -11.82 -12.24 -22.08
CA ASN A 120 -12.27 -13.00 -23.24
C ASN A 120 -11.12 -13.62 -24.06
N TYR A 121 -9.86 -13.23 -23.81
CA TYR A 121 -8.66 -13.86 -24.39
C TYR A 121 -8.16 -15.05 -23.56
N GLY A 122 -8.84 -15.38 -22.45
CA GLY A 122 -8.41 -16.38 -21.48
C GLY A 122 -7.65 -15.79 -20.30
N VAL A 123 -7.05 -16.67 -19.50
CA VAL A 123 -6.22 -16.32 -18.33
C VAL A 123 -4.86 -15.77 -18.76
N TYR A 124 -4.34 -16.19 -19.91
CA TYR A 124 -3.18 -15.60 -20.59
C TYR A 124 -3.30 -15.81 -22.10
N PHE A 125 -2.49 -15.10 -22.90
CA PHE A 125 -2.49 -15.18 -24.36
C PHE A 125 -1.06 -15.30 -24.90
N GLU A 126 -0.93 -15.82 -26.12
CA GLU A 126 0.34 -15.99 -26.84
C GLU A 126 0.65 -14.73 -27.68
N VAL A 127 1.94 -14.34 -27.76
CA VAL A 127 2.45 -13.15 -28.50
C VAL A 127 3.64 -13.52 -29.36
#